data_AF-A0A0L8FIR0-F1
#
_entry.id   AF-A0A0L8FIR0-F1
#
_cell.length_a   1.000
_cell.length_b   1.000
_cell.length_c   1.000
_cell.angle_alpha   90.00
_cell.angle_beta   90.00
_cell.angle_gamma   90.00
#
_symmetry.space_group_name_H-M   'P 1'
#
loop_
_entity.id
_entity.type
_entity.pdbx_description
1 polymer ?
#
loop_
_entity_poly.entity_id
_entity_poly.type
_entity_poly.pdbx_seq_one_letter_code
_entity_poly.pdbx_strand_id
1 'polypeptide(L)'
;DNPRFKENNLNEKLIMFTTWVMMKSLTLRTKHIMLTMGSDFQYSNANAWYKNLDKLIKYINAKQAKGSKLNLIYSTPSCYLYQLNRANITWPVKTDDFFPYADRLHSYWTGYFTSRPAIKQFIRESSNLFQKLTNAAYAKLLPKTKEAPPTHYFCSLLNISMCVVTEDLSEFTVTLYNPLAQLVSNWVRLPVIGSSYTVLGPDLNPVQTQVIAISSSTKRIPERRRSKAQNTLIFEVKIQPLGFATYFVQMTTRISNLESKVSASVAQDYYYYIGHPGNNSDTNTQASNNYIFRPLNNTPSSVNYLMPVKSHIVKGPLVQEVHQVFCPWITQVIRLYKSNNFAEVEWTAGSIPIHDNKGKEIVVSYQTNLKTNNLFYTDANGRQIMERKLNYRPTWTLKNSEPIAGNYYPVNTKIFIKDVMKDVQFTVLTDRSQGGSSLRDGHVELMLHRRLLYDDGRGVGEPLNETGADGHGLIIRGMYLYS
;
A
#
# COMPACT_ATOMS: atom_id res chain seq x y z
N ASP A 1 -23.97 3.94 -45.87
CA ASP A 1 -24.36 2.76 -46.68
C ASP A 1 -25.36 3.10 -47.77
N ASN A 2 -26.16 4.17 -47.66
CA ASN A 2 -26.97 4.63 -48.78
C ASN A 2 -26.06 5.11 -49.95
N PRO A 3 -26.10 4.44 -51.12
CA PRO A 3 -25.22 4.72 -52.25
C PRO A 3 -25.54 6.05 -52.94
N ARG A 4 -26.68 6.68 -52.63
CA ARG A 4 -27.07 7.99 -53.17
C ARG A 4 -26.39 9.17 -52.49
N PHE A 5 -25.71 8.95 -51.36
CA PHE A 5 -24.94 10.00 -50.69
C PHE A 5 -23.48 9.98 -51.15
N LYS A 6 -22.96 11.15 -51.53
CA LYS A 6 -21.54 11.34 -51.91
C LYS A 6 -20.56 10.95 -50.80
N GLU A 7 -20.99 11.02 -49.54
CA GLU A 7 -20.20 10.66 -48.35
C GLU A 7 -20.25 9.16 -47.99
N ASN A 8 -20.75 8.30 -48.89
CA ASN A 8 -20.84 6.86 -48.60
C ASN A 8 -19.45 6.20 -48.51
N ASN A 9 -18.98 5.99 -47.28
CA ASN A 9 -17.68 5.40 -46.97
C ASN A 9 -17.73 3.88 -46.67
N LEU A 10 -18.84 3.21 -46.98
CA LEU A 10 -19.06 1.81 -46.58
C LEU A 10 -17.93 0.89 -47.04
N ASN A 11 -17.56 0.91 -48.33
CA ASN A 11 -16.54 0.00 -48.87
C ASN A 11 -15.17 0.22 -48.23
N GLU A 12 -14.79 1.49 -48.01
CA GLU A 12 -13.54 1.86 -47.35
C GLU A 12 -13.50 1.29 -45.92
N LYS A 13 -14.56 1.52 -45.11
CA LYS A 13 -14.63 1.00 -43.74
C LYS A 13 -14.60 -0.52 -43.67
N LEU A 14 -15.27 -1.21 -44.60
CA LEU A 14 -15.23 -2.68 -44.67
C LEU A 14 -13.83 -3.21 -45.01
N ILE A 15 -13.09 -2.55 -45.91
CA ILE A 15 -11.71 -2.92 -46.26
C ILE A 15 -10.80 -2.70 -45.06
N MET A 16 -10.83 -1.52 -44.45
CA MET A 16 -10.03 -1.20 -43.25
C MET A 16 -10.26 -2.23 -42.13
N PHE A 17 -11.53 -2.53 -41.83
CA PHE A 17 -11.89 -3.51 -40.81
C PHE A 17 -11.38 -4.92 -41.15
N THR A 18 -11.60 -5.38 -42.38
CA THR A 18 -11.17 -6.72 -42.82
C THR A 18 -9.66 -6.86 -42.73
N THR A 19 -8.91 -5.87 -43.20
CA THR A 19 -7.44 -5.86 -43.13
C THR A 19 -6.96 -5.93 -41.69
N TRP A 20 -7.54 -5.13 -40.79
CA TRP A 20 -7.17 -5.13 -39.38
C TRP A 20 -7.47 -6.47 -38.70
N VAL A 21 -8.66 -7.06 -38.94
CA VAL A 21 -9.05 -8.37 -38.38
C VAL A 21 -8.11 -9.48 -38.86
N MET A 22 -7.76 -9.46 -40.15
CA MET A 22 -6.82 -10.44 -40.72
C MET A 22 -5.43 -10.30 -40.08
N MET A 23 -4.91 -9.08 -39.92
CA MET A 23 -3.64 -8.87 -39.21
C MET A 23 -3.71 -9.33 -37.75
N LYS A 24 -4.81 -9.03 -37.04
CA LYS A 24 -5.00 -9.46 -35.65
C LYS A 24 -5.05 -10.98 -35.53
N SER A 25 -5.69 -11.66 -36.48
CA SER A 25 -5.84 -13.12 -36.47
C SER A 25 -4.49 -13.85 -36.45
N LEU A 26 -3.45 -13.28 -37.08
CA LEU A 26 -2.09 -13.86 -37.13
C LEU A 26 -1.40 -13.93 -35.75
N THR A 27 -1.89 -13.18 -34.76
CA THR A 27 -1.32 -13.14 -33.40
C THR A 27 -2.05 -14.07 -32.42
N LEU A 28 -3.10 -14.74 -32.86
CA LEU A 28 -3.99 -15.54 -32.03
C LEU A 28 -3.88 -17.03 -32.40
N ARG A 29 -4.09 -17.91 -31.41
CA ARG A 29 -3.98 -19.37 -31.60
C ARG A 29 -5.21 -20.01 -32.25
N THR A 30 -6.36 -19.33 -32.22
CA THR A 30 -7.63 -19.85 -32.74
C THR A 30 -8.21 -18.92 -33.80
N LYS A 31 -9.26 -19.39 -34.48
CA LYS A 31 -10.03 -18.61 -35.47
C LYS A 31 -11.06 -17.69 -34.83
N HIS A 32 -11.10 -17.59 -33.50
CA HIS A 32 -12.02 -16.73 -32.78
C HIS A 32 -11.29 -15.48 -32.29
N ILE A 33 -11.85 -14.30 -32.57
CA ILE A 33 -11.28 -13.01 -32.21
C ILE A 33 -12.33 -12.24 -31.42
N MET A 34 -11.98 -11.81 -30.21
CA MET A 34 -12.82 -10.90 -29.43
C MET A 34 -12.51 -9.45 -29.82
N LEU A 35 -13.54 -8.70 -30.21
CA LEU A 35 -13.47 -7.27 -30.49
C LEU A 35 -14.13 -6.52 -29.35
N THR A 36 -13.35 -5.76 -28.57
CA THR A 36 -13.85 -4.92 -27.48
C THR A 36 -14.37 -3.61 -28.06
N MET A 37 -15.62 -3.63 -28.55
CA MET A 37 -16.26 -2.47 -29.17
C MET A 37 -16.71 -1.48 -28.10
N GLY A 38 -15.80 -0.67 -27.56
CA GLY A 38 -16.10 0.34 -26.54
C GLY A 38 -14.83 0.98 -25.98
N SER A 39 -15.02 1.97 -25.12
CA SER A 39 -13.96 2.65 -24.35
C SER A 39 -14.61 3.34 -23.15
N ASP A 40 -13.82 4.08 -22.38
CA ASP A 40 -14.25 4.86 -21.22
C ASP A 40 -15.50 5.71 -21.56
N PHE A 41 -16.55 5.52 -20.75
CA PHE A 41 -17.83 6.25 -20.82
C PHE A 41 -18.52 6.28 -22.20
N GLN A 42 -18.20 5.34 -23.09
CA GLN A 42 -18.93 5.15 -24.34
C GLN A 42 -20.34 4.57 -24.10
N TYR A 43 -21.15 4.47 -25.16
CA TYR A 43 -22.54 3.98 -25.12
C TYR A 43 -23.57 4.86 -24.39
N SER A 44 -23.24 6.10 -24.02
CA SER A 44 -24.23 7.10 -23.60
C SER A 44 -25.32 7.30 -24.68
N ASN A 45 -24.94 7.24 -25.96
CA ASN A 45 -25.84 7.03 -27.09
C ASN A 45 -25.56 5.65 -27.74
N ALA A 46 -26.07 4.60 -27.10
CA ALA A 46 -25.90 3.22 -27.58
C ALA A 46 -26.45 3.00 -28.99
N ASN A 47 -27.55 3.66 -29.36
CA ASN A 47 -28.19 3.50 -30.68
C ASN A 47 -27.24 3.81 -31.84
N ALA A 48 -26.39 4.84 -31.69
CA ALA A 48 -25.40 5.19 -32.70
C ALA A 48 -24.35 4.08 -32.90
N TRP A 49 -23.94 3.41 -31.82
CA TRP A 49 -23.04 2.25 -31.87
C TRP A 49 -23.71 1.05 -32.54
N TYR A 50 -24.88 0.64 -32.06
CA TYR A 50 -25.61 -0.54 -32.57
C TYR A 50 -25.94 -0.40 -34.06
N LYS A 51 -26.42 0.76 -34.52
CA LYS A 51 -26.68 1.01 -35.94
C LYS A 51 -25.46 0.78 -36.84
N ASN A 52 -24.26 1.14 -36.39
CA ASN A 52 -23.04 0.95 -37.18
C ASN A 52 -22.53 -0.49 -37.10
N LEU A 53 -22.65 -1.13 -35.93
CA LEU A 53 -22.30 -2.53 -35.73
C LEU A 53 -23.21 -3.46 -36.56
N ASP A 54 -24.52 -3.21 -36.60
CA ASP A 54 -25.47 -3.95 -37.43
C ASP A 54 -25.10 -3.88 -38.92
N LYS A 55 -24.76 -2.68 -39.40
CA LYS A 55 -24.26 -2.49 -40.78
C LYS A 55 -22.97 -3.28 -41.01
N LEU A 56 -22.00 -3.17 -40.11
CA LEU A 56 -20.73 -3.87 -40.23
C LEU A 56 -20.92 -5.39 -40.29
N ILE A 57 -21.71 -5.95 -39.36
CA ILE A 57 -22.05 -7.38 -39.32
C ILE A 57 -22.73 -7.80 -40.62
N LYS A 58 -23.79 -7.09 -41.03
CA LYS A 58 -24.54 -7.38 -42.25
C LYS A 58 -23.64 -7.44 -43.48
N TYR A 59 -22.86 -6.39 -43.72
CA TYR A 59 -22.08 -6.27 -44.95
C TYR A 59 -20.82 -7.13 -44.97
N ILE A 60 -20.18 -7.42 -43.83
CA ILE A 60 -19.06 -8.37 -43.79
C ILE A 60 -19.57 -9.80 -44.00
N ASN A 61 -20.63 -10.22 -43.31
CA ASN A 61 -21.16 -11.57 -43.45
C ASN A 61 -21.70 -11.83 -44.87
N ALA A 62 -22.29 -10.83 -45.53
CA ALA A 62 -22.71 -10.95 -46.93
C ALA A 62 -21.55 -11.28 -47.90
N LYS A 63 -20.30 -10.94 -47.57
CA LYS A 63 -19.13 -11.29 -48.40
C LYS A 63 -18.79 -12.79 -48.34
N GLN A 64 -19.38 -13.57 -47.44
CA GLN A 64 -19.22 -15.03 -47.42
C GLN A 64 -19.70 -15.66 -48.72
N ALA A 65 -20.74 -15.10 -49.35
CA ALA A 65 -21.21 -15.52 -50.68
C ALA A 65 -20.15 -15.33 -51.79
N LYS A 66 -19.12 -14.52 -51.54
CA LYS A 66 -17.97 -14.28 -52.43
C LYS A 66 -16.68 -14.93 -51.91
N GLY A 67 -16.79 -15.91 -51.00
CA GLY A 67 -15.67 -16.68 -50.47
C GLY A 67 -14.97 -16.11 -49.24
N SER A 68 -15.47 -15.03 -48.64
CA SER A 68 -14.93 -14.54 -47.35
C SER A 68 -15.11 -15.58 -46.24
N LYS A 69 -14.08 -15.80 -45.43
CA LYS A 69 -14.13 -16.70 -44.26
C LYS A 69 -14.51 -16.00 -42.95
N LEU A 70 -14.72 -14.69 -42.99
CA LEU A 70 -15.08 -13.90 -41.81
C LEU A 70 -16.55 -14.11 -41.45
N ASN A 71 -16.82 -14.28 -40.16
CA ASN A 71 -18.17 -14.31 -39.60
C ASN A 71 -18.21 -13.42 -38.35
N LEU A 72 -18.99 -12.35 -38.40
CA LEU A 72 -19.15 -11.41 -37.29
C LEU A 72 -20.49 -11.66 -36.61
N ILE A 73 -20.48 -11.61 -35.29
CA ILE A 73 -21.67 -11.72 -34.45
C ILE A 73 -21.54 -10.77 -33.26
N TYR A 74 -22.67 -10.36 -32.70
CA TYR A 74 -22.67 -9.90 -31.32
C TYR A 74 -22.28 -11.05 -30.41
N SER A 75 -21.45 -10.77 -29.41
CA SER A 75 -20.93 -11.76 -28.49
C SER A 75 -20.60 -11.13 -27.14
N THR A 76 -20.23 -11.99 -26.20
CA THR A 76 -19.77 -11.63 -24.86
C THR A 76 -18.42 -12.32 -24.60
N PRO A 77 -17.64 -11.87 -23.61
CA PRO A 77 -16.43 -12.58 -23.19
C PRO A 77 -16.67 -14.05 -22.82
N SER A 78 -17.85 -14.38 -22.24
CA SER A 78 -18.21 -15.76 -21.90
C SER A 78 -18.45 -16.63 -23.13
N CYS A 79 -19.18 -16.13 -24.13
CA CYS A 79 -19.37 -16.83 -25.41
C CYS A 79 -18.05 -17.02 -26.16
N TYR A 80 -17.17 -16.02 -26.11
CA TYR A 80 -15.82 -16.13 -26.68
C TYR A 80 -15.00 -17.23 -25.99
N LEU A 81 -14.94 -17.23 -24.65
CA LEU A 81 -14.21 -18.24 -23.89
C LEU A 81 -14.76 -19.65 -24.12
N TYR A 82 -16.08 -19.80 -24.23
CA TYR A 82 -16.73 -21.06 -24.57
C TYR A 82 -16.22 -21.62 -25.91
N GLN A 83 -16.09 -20.78 -26.93
CA GLN A 83 -15.54 -21.20 -28.23
C GLN A 83 -14.05 -21.53 -28.15
N LEU A 84 -13.26 -20.78 -27.36
CA LEU A 84 -11.85 -21.11 -27.13
C LEU A 84 -11.67 -22.47 -26.44
N ASN A 85 -12.53 -22.80 -25.46
CA ASN A 85 -12.51 -24.09 -24.78
C ASN A 85 -12.84 -25.23 -25.75
N ARG A 86 -13.85 -25.03 -26.61
CA ARG A 86 -14.25 -26.01 -27.65
C ARG A 86 -13.24 -26.19 -28.78
N ALA A 87 -12.31 -25.25 -28.96
CA ALA A 87 -11.26 -25.38 -29.96
C ALA A 87 -10.34 -26.58 -29.69
N ASN A 88 -10.35 -27.14 -28.46
CA ASN A 88 -9.60 -28.33 -28.07
C ASN A 88 -8.11 -28.25 -28.45
N ILE A 89 -7.47 -27.12 -28.12
CA ILE A 89 -6.05 -26.89 -28.32
C ILE A 89 -5.30 -26.77 -26.99
N THR A 90 -4.00 -27.00 -27.03
CA THR A 90 -3.12 -26.79 -25.87
C THR A 90 -2.77 -25.30 -25.71
N TRP A 91 -2.91 -24.79 -24.49
CA TRP A 91 -2.59 -23.42 -24.12
C TRP A 91 -1.28 -23.36 -23.33
N PRO A 92 -0.47 -22.30 -23.50
CA PRO A 92 0.70 -22.09 -22.67
C PRO A 92 0.30 -21.81 -21.22
N VAL A 93 1.07 -22.31 -20.27
CA VAL A 93 0.87 -22.06 -18.84
C VAL A 93 1.60 -20.79 -18.43
N LYS A 94 0.97 -19.97 -17.59
CA LYS A 94 1.53 -18.77 -16.95
C LYS A 94 1.27 -18.90 -15.45
N THR A 95 2.32 -18.84 -14.63
CA THR A 95 2.24 -19.13 -13.18
C THR A 95 2.61 -17.95 -12.28
N ASP A 96 3.41 -17.01 -12.78
CA ASP A 96 3.75 -15.75 -12.13
C ASP A 96 2.69 -14.65 -12.40
N ASP A 97 2.87 -13.47 -11.81
CA ASP A 97 1.97 -12.33 -12.00
C ASP A 97 2.37 -11.44 -13.19
N PHE A 98 1.70 -10.30 -13.36
CA PHE A 98 1.95 -9.34 -14.43
C PHE A 98 2.60 -8.05 -13.92
N PHE A 99 3.31 -8.11 -12.78
CA PHE A 99 3.98 -6.94 -12.21
C PHE A 99 5.49 -6.89 -12.50
N PRO A 100 6.07 -5.68 -12.50
CA PRO A 100 5.41 -4.39 -12.67
C PRO A 100 4.95 -4.14 -14.12
N TYR A 101 3.89 -3.36 -14.28
CA TYR A 101 3.39 -2.91 -15.58
C TYR A 101 4.18 -1.71 -16.10
N ALA A 102 4.47 -1.72 -17.40
CA ALA A 102 4.95 -0.56 -18.14
C ALA A 102 4.27 -0.54 -19.51
N ASP A 103 3.72 0.61 -19.89
CA ASP A 103 3.07 0.78 -21.19
C ASP A 103 4.05 1.22 -22.28
N ARG A 104 5.12 1.93 -21.90
CA ARG A 104 6.17 2.45 -22.79
C ARG A 104 7.52 2.55 -22.07
N LEU A 105 8.57 2.93 -22.81
CA LEU A 105 9.87 3.26 -22.23
C LEU A 105 9.71 4.32 -21.13
N HIS A 106 10.52 4.21 -20.06
CA HIS A 106 10.53 5.15 -18.94
C HIS A 106 9.20 5.33 -18.19
N SER A 107 8.24 4.42 -18.39
CA SER A 107 6.87 4.54 -17.89
C SER A 107 6.46 3.32 -17.05
N TYR A 108 7.22 3.00 -16.00
CA TYR A 108 6.81 1.94 -15.06
C TYR A 108 5.75 2.46 -14.10
N TRP A 109 4.62 1.76 -14.04
CA TRP A 109 3.48 2.10 -13.20
C TRP A 109 3.69 1.50 -11.80
N THR A 110 4.77 1.92 -11.14
CA THR A 110 5.14 1.46 -9.80
C THR A 110 5.01 2.54 -8.75
N GLY A 111 4.74 3.78 -9.16
CA GLY A 111 4.49 4.90 -8.26
C GLY A 111 3.20 4.75 -7.46
N TYR A 112 2.14 4.25 -8.10
CA TYR A 112 0.84 4.07 -7.44
C TYR A 112 0.84 3.01 -6.33
N PHE A 113 1.90 2.19 -6.23
CA PHE A 113 2.06 1.31 -5.09
C PHE A 113 2.14 2.11 -3.78
N THR A 114 2.75 3.31 -3.80
CA THR A 114 2.87 4.20 -2.63
C THR A 114 2.02 5.47 -2.72
N SER A 115 1.59 5.94 -3.90
CA SER A 115 0.79 7.18 -4.02
C SER A 115 -0.40 7.22 -3.06
N ARG A 116 -0.60 8.36 -2.39
CA ARG A 116 -1.63 8.58 -1.37
C ARG A 116 -1.53 7.60 -0.19
N PRO A 117 -0.38 7.51 0.50
CA PRO A 117 -0.16 6.51 1.54
C PRO A 117 -1.07 6.67 2.76
N ALA A 118 -1.62 7.86 3.01
CA ALA A 118 -2.63 8.08 4.06
C ALA A 118 -3.95 7.34 3.75
N ILE A 119 -4.45 7.40 2.50
CA ILE A 119 -5.70 6.70 2.14
C ILE A 119 -5.51 5.18 2.15
N LYS A 120 -4.32 4.69 1.78
CA LYS A 120 -3.99 3.25 1.83
C LYS A 120 -4.03 2.72 3.26
N GLN A 121 -3.53 3.48 4.23
CA GLN A 121 -3.68 3.14 5.65
C GLN A 121 -5.15 3.19 6.09
N PHE A 122 -5.86 4.26 5.75
CA PHE A 122 -7.27 4.41 6.11
C PHE A 122 -8.13 3.24 5.60
N ILE A 123 -7.87 2.75 4.38
CA ILE A 123 -8.54 1.58 3.82
C ILE A 123 -8.22 0.31 4.64
N ARG A 124 -6.95 0.10 5.02
CA ARG A 124 -6.55 -1.06 5.85
C ARG A 124 -7.22 -1.02 7.22
N GLU A 125 -7.22 0.13 7.88
CA GLU A 125 -7.85 0.33 9.18
C GLU A 125 -9.37 0.16 9.10
N SER A 126 -10.00 0.72 8.07
CA SER A 126 -11.44 0.58 7.82
C SER A 126 -11.85 -0.87 7.55
N SER A 127 -11.04 -1.63 6.80
CA SER A 127 -11.27 -3.06 6.58
C SER A 127 -11.25 -3.85 7.89
N ASN A 128 -10.33 -3.52 8.80
CA ASN A 128 -10.27 -4.15 10.11
C ASN A 128 -11.47 -3.76 10.99
N LEU A 129 -11.91 -2.50 10.95
CA LEU A 129 -13.10 -2.05 11.67
C LEU A 129 -14.38 -2.72 11.16
N PHE A 130 -14.52 -2.86 9.84
CA PHE A 130 -15.65 -3.53 9.23
C PHE A 130 -15.76 -4.99 9.67
N GLN A 131 -14.64 -5.72 9.73
CA GLN A 131 -14.63 -7.09 10.26
C GLN A 131 -15.14 -7.16 11.71
N LYS A 132 -14.75 -6.20 12.57
CA LYS A 132 -15.23 -6.12 13.96
C LYS A 132 -16.74 -5.90 14.01
N LEU A 133 -17.27 -4.99 13.19
CA LEU A 133 -18.71 -4.72 13.13
C LEU A 133 -19.50 -5.94 12.64
N THR A 134 -19.00 -6.64 11.62
CA THR A 134 -19.60 -7.88 11.13
C THR A 134 -19.66 -8.94 12.22
N ASN A 135 -18.57 -9.14 12.97
CA ASN A 135 -18.55 -10.10 14.07
C ASN A 135 -19.48 -9.68 15.22
N ALA A 136 -19.54 -8.38 15.55
CA ALA A 136 -20.46 -7.86 16.56
C ALA A 136 -21.93 -8.02 16.13
N ALA A 137 -22.24 -7.77 14.86
CA ALA A 137 -23.57 -8.01 14.30
C ALA A 137 -23.94 -9.49 14.37
N TYR A 138 -23.02 -10.37 14.00
CA TYR A 138 -23.20 -11.82 14.11
C TYR A 138 -23.46 -12.26 15.55
N ALA A 139 -22.69 -11.75 16.52
CA ALA A 139 -22.91 -12.03 17.95
C ALA A 139 -24.27 -11.52 18.45
N LYS A 140 -24.80 -10.41 17.90
CA LYS A 140 -26.14 -9.91 18.23
C LYS A 140 -27.28 -10.73 17.60
N LEU A 141 -27.00 -11.51 16.55
CA LEU A 141 -27.94 -12.49 15.98
C LEU A 141 -28.03 -13.77 16.83
N LEU A 142 -27.14 -13.93 17.82
CA LEU A 142 -27.26 -14.97 18.84
C LEU A 142 -28.22 -14.52 19.96
N PRO A 143 -28.90 -15.44 20.67
CA PRO A 143 -29.91 -15.09 21.68
C PRO A 143 -29.33 -14.20 22.79
N LYS A 144 -29.93 -13.02 23.02
CA LYS A 144 -29.49 -12.09 24.06
C LYS A 144 -30.22 -12.28 25.38
N THR A 145 -29.47 -12.17 26.47
CA THR A 145 -29.95 -11.93 27.85
C THR A 145 -30.35 -10.44 28.05
N LYS A 146 -31.05 -10.14 29.15
CA LYS A 146 -31.95 -8.98 29.36
C LYS A 146 -31.32 -7.59 29.60
N GLU A 147 -30.01 -7.38 29.56
CA GLU A 147 -29.41 -6.07 29.89
C GLU A 147 -28.88 -5.31 28.66
N ALA A 148 -29.05 -3.97 28.67
CA ALA A 148 -28.53 -3.08 27.64
C ALA A 148 -27.03 -2.83 27.87
N PRO A 149 -26.17 -3.01 26.85
CA PRO A 149 -24.73 -2.80 26.99
C PRO A 149 -24.38 -1.31 27.14
N PRO A 150 -23.27 -0.97 27.83
CA PRO A 150 -22.80 0.41 28.00
C PRO A 150 -22.45 1.09 26.66
N THR A 151 -22.41 2.41 26.64
CA THR A 151 -22.01 3.20 25.46
C THR A 151 -20.52 3.00 25.17
N HIS A 152 -20.19 2.60 23.94
CA HIS A 152 -18.82 2.36 23.51
C HIS A 152 -18.31 3.53 22.65
N TYR A 153 -17.07 3.96 22.89
CA TYR A 153 -16.37 4.96 22.10
C TYR A 153 -15.11 4.34 21.47
N PHE A 154 -14.88 4.62 20.19
CA PHE A 154 -13.70 4.14 19.48
C PHE A 154 -12.66 5.24 19.33
N CYS A 155 -11.43 4.98 19.79
CA CYS A 155 -10.28 5.85 19.55
C CYS A 155 -9.69 5.57 18.15
N SER A 156 -10.20 6.19 17.09
CA SER A 156 -9.70 5.98 15.72
C SER A 156 -8.41 6.73 15.39
N LEU A 157 -7.97 7.64 16.26
CA LEU A 157 -6.82 8.55 16.03
C LEU A 157 -5.63 8.23 16.95
N LEU A 158 -5.50 6.97 17.37
CA LEU A 158 -4.38 6.50 18.20
C LEU A 158 -3.02 6.62 17.49
N ASN A 159 -3.00 6.57 16.15
CA ASN A 159 -1.78 6.74 15.34
C ASN A 159 -1.11 8.11 15.58
N ILE A 160 -1.93 9.17 15.70
CA ILE A 160 -1.49 10.51 16.06
C ILE A 160 -1.62 10.74 17.57
N SER A 161 -1.72 9.69 18.40
CA SER A 161 -1.86 9.73 19.86
C SER A 161 -3.04 10.60 20.37
N MET A 162 -4.19 10.55 19.71
CA MET A 162 -5.38 11.32 20.13
C MET A 162 -6.57 10.39 20.43
N CYS A 163 -7.20 10.57 21.57
CA CYS A 163 -8.48 9.97 21.92
C CYS A 163 -9.20 10.76 23.00
N VAL A 164 -10.39 11.29 22.66
CA VAL A 164 -11.19 12.16 23.55
C VAL A 164 -11.47 11.50 24.91
N VAL A 165 -11.84 10.22 24.93
CA VAL A 165 -12.23 9.52 26.16
C VAL A 165 -11.07 9.38 27.13
N THR A 166 -9.89 8.98 26.66
CA THR A 166 -8.71 8.77 27.51
C THR A 166 -8.01 10.08 27.90
N GLU A 167 -8.38 11.18 27.23
CA GLU A 167 -7.90 12.53 27.51
C GLU A 167 -8.79 13.30 28.48
N ASP A 168 -10.09 13.00 28.54
CA ASP A 168 -11.07 13.70 29.38
C ASP A 168 -11.41 12.96 30.68
N LEU A 169 -11.19 11.64 30.74
CA LEU A 169 -11.54 10.82 31.91
C LEU A 169 -10.30 10.39 32.72
N SER A 170 -10.41 10.48 34.04
CA SER A 170 -9.42 9.95 34.99
C SER A 170 -9.59 8.45 35.25
N GLU A 171 -10.77 7.90 34.94
CA GLU A 171 -11.10 6.48 35.03
C GLU A 171 -11.92 6.06 33.82
N PHE A 172 -11.52 4.95 33.19
CA PHE A 172 -12.21 4.42 32.01
C PHE A 172 -11.95 2.93 31.82
N THR A 173 -12.80 2.29 31.04
CA THR A 173 -12.70 0.87 30.71
C THR A 173 -12.28 0.68 29.25
N VAL A 174 -11.33 -0.23 29.01
CA VAL A 174 -10.81 -0.56 27.69
C VAL A 174 -11.25 -1.97 27.34
N THR A 175 -12.22 -2.09 26.44
CA THR A 175 -12.67 -3.39 25.90
C THR A 175 -11.96 -3.66 24.59
N LEU A 176 -11.25 -4.78 24.51
CA LEU A 176 -10.47 -5.19 23.35
C LEU A 176 -11.07 -6.46 22.78
N TYR A 177 -11.35 -6.45 21.48
CA TYR A 177 -11.88 -7.61 20.77
C TYR A 177 -10.79 -8.20 19.88
N ASN A 178 -10.62 -9.52 19.97
CA ASN A 178 -9.73 -10.28 19.10
C ASN A 178 -10.56 -10.94 17.98
N PRO A 179 -10.47 -10.44 16.74
CA PRO A 179 -11.19 -11.03 15.62
C PRO A 179 -10.52 -12.31 15.08
N LEU A 180 -9.36 -12.70 15.60
CA LEU A 180 -8.61 -13.87 15.13
C LEU A 180 -9.01 -15.12 15.92
N ALA A 181 -8.95 -16.28 15.26
CA ALA A 181 -9.18 -17.60 15.87
C ALA A 181 -7.98 -18.13 16.67
N GLN A 182 -7.05 -17.24 17.08
CA GLN A 182 -5.87 -17.57 17.87
C GLN A 182 -5.73 -16.61 19.03
N LEU A 183 -5.08 -17.06 20.11
CA LEU A 183 -4.77 -16.19 21.26
C LEU A 183 -3.88 -15.03 20.78
N VAL A 184 -4.26 -13.81 21.11
CA VAL A 184 -3.47 -12.61 20.79
C VAL A 184 -2.93 -12.02 22.08
N SER A 185 -1.60 -11.98 22.21
CA SER A 185 -0.90 -11.10 23.15
C SER A 185 -0.45 -9.86 22.38
N ASN A 186 -0.77 -8.66 22.85
CA ASN A 186 -0.36 -7.41 22.21
C ASN A 186 -0.16 -6.29 23.24
N TRP A 187 0.36 -5.15 22.83
CA TRP A 187 0.55 -3.98 23.67
C TRP A 187 -0.49 -2.91 23.32
N VAL A 188 -1.24 -2.45 24.32
CA VAL A 188 -2.17 -1.33 24.16
C VAL A 188 -1.45 -0.03 24.47
N ARG A 189 -1.67 0.98 23.62
CA ARG A 189 -1.17 2.34 23.79
C ARG A 189 -2.31 3.33 23.79
N LEU A 190 -2.47 4.07 24.88
CA LEU A 190 -3.54 5.05 25.03
C LEU A 190 -2.95 6.44 25.32
N PRO A 191 -3.38 7.46 24.57
CA PRO A 191 -2.96 8.83 24.84
C PRO A 191 -3.67 9.34 26.09
N VAL A 192 -2.90 9.87 27.01
CA VAL A 192 -3.37 10.23 28.35
C VAL A 192 -2.78 11.56 28.80
N ILE A 193 -3.49 12.23 29.71
CA ILE A 193 -3.05 13.49 30.30
C ILE A 193 -2.14 13.28 31.51
N GLY A 194 -2.37 12.21 32.27
CA GLY A 194 -1.67 11.92 33.52
C GLY A 194 -0.27 11.33 33.31
N SER A 195 0.53 11.37 34.36
CA SER A 195 1.90 10.81 34.39
C SER A 195 1.99 9.42 35.01
N SER A 196 0.93 8.94 35.68
CA SER A 196 0.85 7.59 36.22
C SER A 196 -0.58 7.05 36.16
N TYR A 197 -0.71 5.75 35.97
CA TYR A 197 -1.97 5.02 35.85
C TYR A 197 -1.82 3.62 36.43
N THR A 198 -2.89 3.09 37.02
CA THR A 198 -3.04 1.68 37.36
C THR A 198 -4.00 1.05 36.36
N VAL A 199 -3.66 -0.16 35.91
CA VAL A 199 -4.49 -0.96 35.02
C VAL A 199 -4.79 -2.28 35.70
N LEU A 200 -6.07 -2.65 35.80
CA LEU A 200 -6.51 -3.98 36.24
C LEU A 200 -6.95 -4.80 35.02
N GLY A 201 -6.58 -6.08 35.01
CA GLY A 201 -6.97 -7.04 33.99
C GLY A 201 -8.42 -7.48 34.11
N PRO A 202 -8.89 -8.35 33.20
CA PRO A 202 -10.23 -8.93 33.25
C PRO A 202 -10.50 -9.76 34.52
N ASP A 203 -9.44 -10.26 35.14
CA ASP A 203 -9.42 -10.99 36.41
C ASP A 203 -9.26 -10.08 37.64
N LEU A 204 -9.30 -8.76 37.43
CA LEU A 204 -9.09 -7.71 38.44
C LEU A 204 -7.69 -7.67 39.05
N ASN A 205 -6.73 -8.41 38.49
CA ASN A 205 -5.34 -8.34 38.93
C ASN A 205 -4.61 -7.15 38.29
N PRO A 206 -3.71 -6.47 39.02
CA PRO A 206 -2.90 -5.40 38.45
C PRO A 206 -2.02 -5.87 37.28
N VAL A 207 -2.06 -5.10 36.19
CA VAL A 207 -1.23 -5.29 35.00
C VAL A 207 -0.06 -4.32 35.06
N GLN A 208 1.13 -4.76 34.64
CA GLN A 208 2.29 -3.88 34.59
C GLN A 208 2.07 -2.78 33.54
N THR A 209 2.27 -1.53 33.97
CA THR A 209 2.07 -0.33 33.15
C THR A 209 3.37 0.44 32.96
N GLN A 210 3.48 1.15 31.85
CA GLN A 210 4.51 2.15 31.62
C GLN A 210 3.86 3.40 31.02
N VAL A 211 4.21 4.58 31.55
CA VAL A 211 3.80 5.87 30.99
C VAL A 211 5.03 6.55 30.41
N ILE A 212 4.95 6.94 29.15
CA ILE A 212 6.03 7.67 28.44
C ILE A 212 5.51 8.99 27.90
N ALA A 213 6.37 10.01 27.82
CA ALA A 213 5.99 11.27 27.20
C ALA A 213 5.78 11.09 25.68
N ILE A 214 4.74 11.74 25.13
CA ILE A 214 4.51 11.78 23.69
C ILE A 214 5.68 12.53 23.03
N SER A 215 6.25 11.95 21.97
CA SER A 215 7.40 12.54 21.27
C SER A 215 7.09 13.92 20.71
N SER A 216 8.08 14.81 20.67
CA SER A 216 7.93 16.17 20.13
C SER A 216 7.43 16.15 18.67
N SER A 217 7.86 15.17 17.87
CA SER A 217 7.40 14.96 16.50
C SER A 217 5.91 14.65 16.42
N THR A 218 5.40 13.79 17.31
CA THR A 218 3.97 13.54 17.41
C THR A 218 3.24 14.82 17.78
N LYS A 219 3.71 15.56 18.79
CA LYS A 219 3.07 16.82 19.22
C LYS A 219 2.99 17.88 18.12
N ARG A 220 3.86 17.84 17.11
CA ARG A 220 3.85 18.78 15.96
C ARG A 220 2.85 18.43 14.85
N ILE A 221 2.19 17.27 14.88
CA ILE A 221 1.20 16.90 13.87
C ILE A 221 0.01 17.89 13.93
N PRO A 222 -0.32 18.63 12.85
CA PRO A 222 -1.35 19.68 12.87
C PRO A 222 -2.73 19.19 13.32
N GLU A 223 -3.12 17.97 12.93
CA GLU A 223 -4.39 17.35 13.28
C GLU A 223 -4.57 17.12 14.79
N ARG A 224 -3.48 17.17 15.58
CA ARG A 224 -3.52 17.09 17.05
C ARG A 224 -3.83 18.40 17.76
N ARG A 225 -4.08 19.52 17.06
CA ARG A 225 -4.26 20.84 17.69
C ARG A 225 -5.30 20.87 18.83
N ARG A 226 -6.27 19.94 18.84
CA ARG A 226 -7.31 19.81 19.88
C ARG A 226 -7.00 18.76 20.96
N SER A 227 -5.89 18.02 20.87
CA SER A 227 -5.50 17.00 21.84
C SER A 227 -4.88 17.62 23.08
N LYS A 228 -5.31 17.15 24.25
CA LYS A 228 -4.77 17.45 25.59
C LYS A 228 -3.68 16.46 26.00
N ALA A 229 -3.62 15.28 25.38
CA ALA A 229 -2.68 14.21 25.73
C ALA A 229 -1.21 14.68 25.72
N GLN A 230 -0.51 14.41 26.81
CA GLN A 230 0.93 14.68 26.95
C GLN A 230 1.77 13.41 27.02
N ASN A 231 1.15 12.30 27.44
CA ASN A 231 1.80 11.02 27.67
C ASN A 231 1.04 9.89 26.98
N THR A 232 1.69 8.74 26.86
CA THR A 232 1.12 7.49 26.37
C THR A 232 1.22 6.45 27.48
N LEU A 233 0.08 5.91 27.89
CA LEU A 233 -0.03 4.74 28.76
C LEU A 233 0.14 3.48 27.94
N ILE A 234 0.99 2.56 28.41
CA ILE A 234 1.34 1.31 27.76
C ILE A 234 1.15 0.16 28.74
N PHE A 235 0.48 -0.91 28.31
CA PHE A 235 0.35 -2.16 29.06
C PHE A 235 0.13 -3.35 28.10
N GLU A 236 0.52 -4.55 28.54
CA GLU A 236 0.32 -5.79 27.76
C GLU A 236 -1.12 -6.30 27.95
N VAL A 237 -1.68 -6.86 26.89
CA VAL A 237 -3.02 -7.45 26.88
C VAL A 237 -2.99 -8.85 26.30
N LYS A 238 -3.85 -9.73 26.82
CA LYS A 238 -4.05 -11.09 26.32
C LYS A 238 -5.54 -11.29 26.03
N ILE A 239 -5.88 -11.61 24.78
CA ILE A 239 -7.26 -11.69 24.33
C ILE A 239 -7.50 -13.05 23.68
N GLN A 240 -8.48 -13.78 24.20
CA GLN A 240 -8.83 -15.12 23.74
C GLN A 240 -9.29 -15.14 22.27
N PRO A 241 -9.15 -16.27 21.54
CA PRO A 241 -9.66 -16.44 20.19
C PRO A 241 -11.12 -16.02 20.06
N LEU A 242 -11.45 -15.19 19.06
CA LEU A 242 -12.82 -14.71 18.78
C LEU A 242 -13.54 -14.10 20.01
N GLY A 243 -12.78 -13.66 21.01
CA GLY A 243 -13.28 -13.17 22.30
C GLY A 243 -12.96 -11.70 22.53
N PHE A 244 -13.38 -11.21 23.69
CA PHE A 244 -13.01 -9.90 24.18
C PHE A 244 -12.40 -9.98 25.59
N ALA A 245 -11.61 -8.98 25.93
CA ALA A 245 -11.05 -8.79 27.25
C ALA A 245 -11.25 -7.33 27.66
N THR A 246 -11.58 -7.11 28.94
CA THR A 246 -11.89 -5.80 29.48
C THR A 246 -10.86 -5.43 30.54
N TYR A 247 -10.23 -4.27 30.37
CA TYR A 247 -9.24 -3.72 31.28
C TYR A 247 -9.76 -2.44 31.93
N PHE A 248 -9.46 -2.23 33.21
CA PHE A 248 -9.92 -1.08 33.99
C PHE A 248 -8.74 -0.17 34.24
N VAL A 249 -8.84 1.09 33.81
CA VAL A 249 -7.73 2.05 33.84
C VAL A 249 -8.10 3.22 34.75
N GLN A 250 -7.21 3.53 35.69
CA GLN A 250 -7.39 4.64 36.63
C GLN A 250 -6.10 5.44 36.75
N MET A 251 -6.18 6.77 36.72
CA MET A 251 -5.04 7.67 36.89
C MET A 251 -4.53 7.64 38.35
N THR A 252 -3.20 7.57 38.54
CA THR A 252 -2.56 7.50 39.86
C THR A 252 -1.43 8.53 40.03
N THR A 253 -0.85 8.63 41.24
CA THR A 253 0.08 9.71 41.63
C THR A 253 1.50 9.25 42.01
N ARG A 254 1.92 7.99 41.76
CA ARG A 254 3.28 7.48 42.08
C ARG A 254 3.85 6.54 41.01
N ILE A 255 5.19 6.47 40.85
CA ILE A 255 5.95 5.78 39.77
C ILE A 255 7.21 5.06 40.32
N SER A 256 7.60 3.90 39.76
CA SER A 256 8.94 3.26 39.91
C SER A 256 9.34 2.34 38.72
N ASN A 257 10.64 2.23 38.41
CA ASN A 257 11.26 1.69 37.17
C ASN A 257 12.29 0.56 37.45
N LEU A 258 12.51 -0.41 36.53
CA LEU A 258 13.69 -1.30 36.47
C LEU A 258 13.95 -1.90 35.05
N GLU A 259 15.20 -1.77 34.58
CA GLU A 259 15.75 -2.12 33.25
C GLU A 259 15.79 -3.62 32.87
N SER A 260 15.91 -3.90 31.55
CA SER A 260 16.61 -5.09 31.02
C SER A 260 17.21 -4.83 29.63
N LYS A 261 18.41 -5.37 29.34
CA LYS A 261 19.30 -5.10 28.18
C LYS A 261 19.33 -6.25 27.15
N VAL A 262 19.15 -5.99 25.84
CA VAL A 262 19.66 -6.81 24.69
C VAL A 262 19.76 -5.94 23.40
N SER A 263 20.70 -6.22 22.48
CA SER A 263 20.89 -5.53 21.17
C SER A 263 21.31 -6.45 19.99
N ALA A 264 20.89 -6.12 18.76
CA ALA A 264 21.39 -6.66 17.47
C ALA A 264 21.58 -5.53 16.43
N SER A 265 22.43 -5.72 15.40
CA SER A 265 22.82 -4.67 14.44
C SER A 265 22.17 -4.83 13.06
N VAL A 266 21.27 -3.90 12.71
CA VAL A 266 20.72 -3.69 11.36
C VAL A 266 20.98 -2.22 11.00
N ALA A 267 21.59 -1.95 9.84
CA ALA A 267 21.80 -0.58 9.38
C ALA A 267 20.56 -0.10 8.61
N GLN A 268 19.88 0.91 9.15
CA GLN A 268 18.68 1.50 8.56
C GLN A 268 18.91 3.01 8.36
N ASP A 269 18.57 3.51 7.19
CA ASP A 269 18.58 4.95 6.89
C ASP A 269 17.42 5.35 5.97
N TYR A 270 17.25 6.64 5.74
CA TYR A 270 16.23 7.22 4.86
C TYR A 270 16.89 7.93 3.67
N TYR A 271 16.30 7.75 2.50
CA TYR A 271 16.72 8.42 1.28
C TYR A 271 15.52 8.99 0.55
N TYR A 272 15.78 9.76 -0.51
CA TYR A 272 14.74 10.15 -1.45
C TYR A 272 15.23 10.13 -2.89
N TYR A 273 14.33 9.75 -3.80
CA TYR A 273 14.50 9.99 -5.22
C TYR A 273 13.89 11.34 -5.58
N ILE A 274 14.54 12.05 -6.50
CA ILE A 274 13.93 13.22 -7.14
C ILE A 274 13.05 12.69 -8.28
N GLY A 275 11.77 13.04 -8.29
CA GLY A 275 10.88 12.66 -9.39
C GLY A 275 11.28 13.39 -10.69
N HIS A 276 11.33 12.67 -11.80
CA HIS A 276 11.71 13.27 -13.09
C HIS A 276 10.70 14.37 -13.50
N PRO A 277 11.16 15.62 -13.78
CA PRO A 277 10.30 16.75 -14.12
C PRO A 277 9.98 16.75 -15.63
N GLY A 278 9.17 15.80 -16.07
CA GLY A 278 8.78 15.62 -17.46
C GLY A 278 7.59 16.48 -17.91
N ASN A 279 7.47 16.74 -19.20
CA ASN A 279 6.28 17.36 -19.82
C ASN A 279 5.39 16.36 -20.59
N ASN A 280 5.80 15.07 -20.63
CA ASN A 280 5.09 13.97 -21.28
C ASN A 280 4.86 14.13 -22.80
N SER A 281 5.65 14.97 -23.48
CA SER A 281 5.61 15.11 -24.95
C SER A 281 5.95 13.82 -25.68
N ASP A 282 6.85 13.03 -25.11
CA ASP A 282 7.29 11.73 -25.60
C ASP A 282 7.76 10.84 -24.44
N THR A 283 8.25 9.64 -24.74
CA THR A 283 8.66 8.67 -23.71
C THR A 283 9.89 9.12 -22.91
N ASN A 284 10.79 9.92 -23.49
CA ASN A 284 11.99 10.40 -22.81
C ASN A 284 11.67 11.58 -21.89
N THR A 285 10.57 12.28 -22.12
CA THR A 285 10.09 13.40 -21.28
C THR A 285 8.98 12.99 -20.31
N GLN A 286 8.81 11.69 -20.04
CA GLN A 286 7.86 11.17 -19.05
C GLN A 286 8.13 11.71 -17.63
N ALA A 287 7.11 12.26 -16.97
CA ALA A 287 7.21 12.68 -15.58
C ALA A 287 6.94 11.53 -14.59
N SER A 288 7.46 11.65 -13.37
CA SER A 288 7.02 10.84 -12.23
C SER A 288 5.77 11.47 -11.60
N ASN A 289 4.71 10.69 -11.34
CA ASN A 289 3.52 11.16 -10.65
C ASN A 289 2.69 10.00 -10.04
N ASN A 290 1.36 10.16 -9.90
CA ASN A 290 0.42 9.22 -9.29
C ASN A 290 0.62 7.76 -9.73
N TYR A 291 0.80 7.51 -11.02
CA TYR A 291 0.94 6.17 -11.58
C TYR A 291 2.40 5.80 -11.74
N ILE A 292 3.16 6.68 -12.37
CA ILE A 292 4.53 6.40 -12.80
C ILE A 292 5.53 6.76 -11.71
N PHE A 293 6.43 5.84 -11.42
CA PHE A 293 7.66 6.14 -10.69
C PHE A 293 8.79 6.23 -11.70
N ARG A 294 9.36 7.44 -11.84
CA ARG A 294 10.54 7.68 -12.69
C ARG A 294 11.52 8.54 -11.90
N PRO A 295 12.51 7.94 -11.23
CA PRO A 295 13.51 8.72 -10.54
C PRO A 295 14.40 9.45 -11.57
N LEU A 296 14.77 10.70 -11.26
CA LEU A 296 15.67 11.49 -12.10
C LEU A 296 17.08 10.86 -12.19
N ASN A 297 17.52 10.23 -11.10
CA ASN A 297 18.79 9.53 -11.01
C ASN A 297 18.58 8.14 -10.40
N ASN A 298 19.39 7.17 -10.83
CA ASN A 298 19.34 5.81 -10.27
C ASN A 298 19.87 5.72 -8.82
N THR A 299 20.60 6.73 -8.37
CA THR A 299 21.10 6.83 -6.99
C THR A 299 20.21 7.79 -6.20
N PRO A 300 19.62 7.35 -5.08
CA PRO A 300 18.83 8.23 -4.24
C PRO A 300 19.73 9.17 -3.43
N SER A 301 19.20 10.32 -3.05
CA SER A 301 19.88 11.29 -2.18
C SER A 301 19.60 10.97 -0.72
N SER A 302 20.59 11.15 0.16
CA SER A 302 20.37 11.03 1.61
C SER A 302 19.51 12.19 2.10
N VAL A 303 18.65 11.91 3.08
CA VAL A 303 17.85 12.94 3.76
C VAL A 303 18.70 13.72 4.78
N ASN A 304 19.85 13.18 5.17
CA ASN A 304 20.77 13.74 6.14
C ASN A 304 21.75 14.70 5.43
N TYR A 305 21.44 16.00 5.43
CA TYR A 305 22.26 17.05 4.82
C TYR A 305 23.53 17.37 5.65
N LEU A 306 24.38 16.39 5.91
CA LEU A 306 25.65 16.52 6.64
C LEU A 306 25.55 16.65 8.17
N MET A 307 24.35 16.48 8.76
CA MET A 307 24.19 16.43 10.22
C MET A 307 24.01 14.99 10.71
N PRO A 308 24.64 14.60 11.83
CA PRO A 308 24.41 13.29 12.43
C PRO A 308 22.95 13.16 12.88
N VAL A 309 22.38 11.97 12.71
CA VAL A 309 21.02 11.64 13.17
C VAL A 309 20.93 11.92 14.67
N LYS A 310 20.03 12.82 15.08
CA LYS A 310 19.82 13.12 16.50
C LYS A 310 19.03 11.97 17.11
N SER A 311 19.61 11.29 18.08
CA SER A 311 18.98 10.19 18.78
C SER A 311 18.71 10.52 20.26
N HIS A 312 17.58 10.05 20.76
CA HIS A 312 17.22 10.11 22.17
C HIS A 312 16.69 8.74 22.59
N ILE A 313 17.33 8.14 23.58
CA ILE A 313 17.00 6.80 24.06
C ILE A 313 16.14 6.92 25.31
N VAL A 314 14.97 6.28 25.29
CA VAL A 314 14.10 6.13 26.45
C VAL A 314 14.18 4.69 26.90
N LYS A 315 14.67 4.46 28.12
CA LYS A 315 14.68 3.12 28.72
C LYS A 315 13.59 3.02 29.78
N GLY A 316 12.67 2.09 29.58
CA GLY A 316 11.69 1.71 30.59
C GLY A 316 11.71 0.21 30.87
N PRO A 317 10.93 -0.23 31.87
CA PRO A 317 10.88 -1.63 32.29
C PRO A 317 10.15 -2.54 31.28
N LEU A 318 9.30 -1.99 30.41
CA LEU A 318 8.49 -2.75 29.44
C LEU A 318 8.91 -2.50 27.99
N VAL A 319 9.31 -1.27 27.68
CA VAL A 319 9.74 -0.87 26.34
C VAL A 319 10.98 0.01 26.40
N GLN A 320 11.90 -0.25 25.47
CA GLN A 320 12.97 0.68 25.12
C GLN A 320 12.64 1.35 23.80
N GLU A 321 12.82 2.67 23.74
CA GLU A 321 12.60 3.44 22.54
C GLU A 321 13.86 4.17 22.10
N VAL A 322 14.10 4.19 20.80
CA VAL A 322 15.13 5.04 20.17
C VAL A 322 14.40 6.02 19.27
N HIS A 323 14.34 7.28 19.72
CA HIS A 323 13.75 8.38 18.97
C HIS A 323 14.84 8.96 18.08
N GLN A 324 14.63 8.99 16.78
CA GLN A 324 15.61 9.45 15.79
C GLN A 324 15.01 10.58 14.95
N VAL A 325 15.77 11.65 14.79
CA VAL A 325 15.46 12.75 13.89
C VAL A 325 16.55 12.79 12.82
N PHE A 326 16.17 12.42 11.59
CA PHE A 326 17.05 12.38 10.43
C PHE A 326 17.15 13.77 9.80
N CYS A 327 16.01 14.40 9.59
CA CYS A 327 15.90 15.78 9.13
C CYS A 327 14.58 16.41 9.65
N PRO A 328 14.31 17.71 9.44
CA PRO A 328 13.11 18.36 9.97
C PRO A 328 11.77 17.71 9.57
N TRP A 329 11.75 16.96 8.47
CA TRP A 329 10.56 16.34 7.88
C TRP A 329 10.62 14.81 7.87
N ILE A 330 11.61 14.17 8.55
CA ILE A 330 11.67 12.72 8.76
C ILE A 330 12.13 12.39 10.17
N THR A 331 11.29 11.67 10.89
CA THR A 331 11.60 11.14 12.23
C THR A 331 11.15 9.71 12.38
N GLN A 332 11.78 8.98 13.29
CA GLN A 332 11.49 7.58 13.58
C GLN A 332 11.50 7.33 15.08
N VAL A 333 10.70 6.38 15.54
CA VAL A 333 10.79 5.80 16.88
C VAL A 333 10.86 4.29 16.72
N ILE A 334 12.01 3.71 17.06
CA ILE A 334 12.18 2.26 17.16
C ILE A 334 11.77 1.85 18.57
N ARG A 335 10.93 0.83 18.69
CA ARG A 335 10.47 0.29 19.98
C ARG A 335 10.78 -1.18 20.07
N LEU A 336 11.45 -1.56 21.16
CA LEU A 336 11.68 -2.95 21.53
C LEU A 336 10.97 -3.25 22.85
N TYR A 337 10.01 -4.17 22.79
CA TYR A 337 9.23 -4.61 23.94
C TYR A 337 9.87 -5.82 24.62
N LYS A 338 9.75 -5.91 25.96
CA LYS A 338 10.38 -6.95 26.81
C LYS A 338 10.05 -8.40 26.41
N SER A 339 8.94 -8.63 25.71
CA SER A 339 8.48 -9.96 25.28
C SER A 339 8.37 -10.13 23.76
N ASN A 340 8.67 -9.10 22.97
CA ASN A 340 8.58 -9.20 21.51
C ASN A 340 9.91 -9.68 20.93
N ASN A 341 9.83 -10.56 19.94
CA ASN A 341 10.97 -11.02 19.13
C ASN A 341 11.18 -10.18 17.85
N PHE A 342 10.53 -9.02 17.76
CA PHE A 342 10.62 -8.10 16.63
C PHE A 342 10.71 -6.66 17.15
N ALA A 343 11.28 -5.77 16.33
CA ALA A 343 11.25 -4.34 16.57
C ALA A 343 10.06 -3.72 15.87
N GLU A 344 9.39 -2.79 16.55
CA GLU A 344 8.44 -1.90 15.90
C GLU A 344 9.14 -0.61 15.50
N VAL A 345 8.90 -0.16 14.27
CA VAL A 345 9.44 1.08 13.74
C VAL A 345 8.29 1.99 13.34
N GLU A 346 8.02 3.00 14.14
CA GLU A 346 7.12 4.07 13.76
C GLU A 346 7.92 5.14 13.04
N TRP A 347 7.46 5.56 11.87
CA TRP A 347 8.07 6.59 11.07
C TRP A 347 7.07 7.72 10.83
N THR A 348 7.56 8.96 10.79
CA THR A 348 6.77 10.15 10.44
C THR A 348 7.52 10.89 9.35
N ALA A 349 6.87 11.08 8.20
CA ALA A 349 7.44 11.67 7.00
C ALA A 349 6.56 12.80 6.47
N GLY A 350 7.17 13.95 6.20
CA GLY A 350 6.51 15.18 5.76
C GLY A 350 6.59 16.31 6.80
N SER A 351 6.28 17.55 6.44
CA SER A 351 5.90 18.03 5.10
C SER A 351 7.09 17.96 4.15
N ILE A 352 6.94 17.27 3.01
CA ILE A 352 8.02 17.11 2.04
C ILE A 352 8.31 18.48 1.40
N PRO A 353 9.54 19.01 1.51
CA PRO A 353 9.85 20.34 1.01
C PRO A 353 9.87 20.37 -0.51
N ILE A 354 9.28 21.40 -1.11
CA ILE A 354 9.22 21.62 -2.56
C ILE A 354 9.71 23.01 -2.99
N HIS A 355 10.25 23.81 -2.06
CA HIS A 355 10.74 25.17 -2.33
C HIS A 355 11.91 25.20 -3.32
N ASP A 356 12.57 24.06 -3.52
CA ASP A 356 13.62 23.83 -4.51
C ASP A 356 13.08 23.42 -5.89
N ASN A 357 11.76 23.45 -6.09
CA ASN A 357 11.06 22.99 -7.28
C ASN A 357 11.36 21.52 -7.64
N LYS A 358 11.69 20.69 -6.65
CA LYS A 358 11.98 19.26 -6.86
C LYS A 358 10.97 18.40 -6.09
N GLY A 359 10.19 17.61 -6.83
CA GLY A 359 9.38 16.54 -6.25
C GLY A 359 10.27 15.46 -5.64
N LYS A 360 9.87 14.90 -4.49
CA LYS A 360 10.67 13.92 -3.73
C LYS A 360 9.84 12.70 -3.37
N GLU A 361 10.46 11.54 -3.47
CA GLU A 361 9.88 10.23 -3.19
C GLU A 361 10.73 9.55 -2.12
N ILE A 362 10.21 9.51 -0.89
CA ILE A 362 10.94 9.10 0.31
C ILE A 362 10.96 7.57 0.40
N VAL A 363 12.12 7.02 0.68
CA VAL A 363 12.31 5.58 0.90
C VAL A 363 13.02 5.32 2.22
N VAL A 364 12.64 4.24 2.90
CA VAL A 364 13.44 3.63 3.97
C VAL A 364 14.29 2.52 3.36
N SER A 365 15.56 2.46 3.73
CA SER A 365 16.50 1.45 3.25
C SER A 365 17.06 0.67 4.43
N TYR A 366 16.99 -0.65 4.34
CA TYR A 366 17.56 -1.60 5.28
C TYR A 366 18.72 -2.33 4.62
N GLN A 367 19.90 -2.25 5.22
CA GLN A 367 21.08 -2.97 4.77
C GLN A 367 21.45 -4.08 5.76
N THR A 368 21.60 -5.28 5.22
CA THR A 368 22.06 -6.46 5.95
C THR A 368 23.33 -7.01 5.29
N ASN A 369 23.96 -8.00 5.92
CA ASN A 369 25.07 -8.79 5.37
C ASN A 369 24.62 -10.13 4.76
N LEU A 370 23.31 -10.32 4.55
CA LEU A 370 22.73 -11.54 3.99
C LEU A 370 23.11 -11.70 2.51
N LYS A 371 23.43 -12.91 2.09
CA LYS A 371 23.69 -13.26 0.68
C LYS A 371 22.42 -13.79 0.03
N THR A 372 21.75 -12.90 -0.70
CA THR A 372 20.39 -13.11 -1.22
C THR A 372 20.38 -13.49 -2.70
N ASN A 373 21.52 -13.40 -3.38
CA ASN A 373 21.69 -13.66 -4.80
C ASN A 373 20.71 -12.85 -5.67
N ASN A 374 20.47 -11.60 -5.28
CA ASN A 374 19.51 -10.68 -5.90
C ASN A 374 18.04 -11.17 -5.89
N LEU A 375 17.71 -12.13 -5.02
CA LEU A 375 16.35 -12.59 -4.79
C LEU A 375 15.73 -11.87 -3.60
N PHE A 376 14.46 -11.53 -3.76
CA PHE A 376 13.63 -10.97 -2.71
C PHE A 376 12.18 -11.40 -2.91
N TYR A 377 11.37 -11.27 -1.89
CA TYR A 377 10.04 -11.86 -1.88
C TYR A 377 9.01 -10.83 -1.45
N THR A 378 7.93 -10.71 -2.21
CA THR A 378 6.80 -9.82 -1.89
C THR A 378 5.50 -10.58 -1.88
N ASP A 379 4.54 -10.14 -1.07
CA ASP A 379 3.20 -10.72 -1.12
C ASP A 379 2.42 -10.31 -2.40
N ALA A 380 1.54 -11.21 -2.84
CA ALA A 380 0.46 -10.92 -3.77
C ALA A 380 -0.85 -10.76 -2.97
N ASN A 381 -1.30 -9.51 -2.84
CA ASN A 381 -2.53 -9.14 -2.13
C ASN A 381 -2.61 -9.64 -0.67
N GLY A 382 -1.48 -9.72 0.02
CA GLY A 382 -1.39 -10.22 1.38
C GLY A 382 -1.53 -11.73 1.54
N ARG A 383 -1.42 -12.50 0.44
CA ARG A 383 -1.60 -13.96 0.46
C ARG A 383 -0.33 -14.68 -0.01
N GLN A 384 -0.29 -15.03 -1.31
CA GLN A 384 0.80 -15.80 -1.89
C GLN A 384 2.09 -14.99 -1.84
N ILE A 385 3.22 -15.67 -1.64
CA ILE A 385 4.53 -15.05 -1.74
C ILE A 385 5.08 -15.25 -3.13
N MET A 386 5.49 -14.15 -3.75
CA MET A 386 6.07 -14.10 -5.06
C MET A 386 7.57 -13.90 -4.95
N GLU A 387 8.34 -14.82 -5.53
CA GLU A 387 9.78 -14.65 -5.70
C GLU A 387 10.05 -13.60 -6.80
N ARG A 388 10.90 -12.63 -6.48
CA ARG A 388 11.32 -11.55 -7.35
C ARG A 388 12.84 -11.61 -7.52
N LYS A 389 13.31 -11.31 -8.72
CA LYS A 389 14.73 -11.24 -9.04
C LYS A 389 15.06 -9.91 -9.70
N LEU A 390 16.09 -9.24 -9.19
CA LEU A 390 16.55 -7.96 -9.71
C LEU A 390 16.85 -8.04 -11.21
N ASN A 391 16.30 -7.11 -12.00
CA ASN A 391 16.49 -7.00 -13.44
C ASN A 391 16.12 -8.26 -14.25
N TYR A 392 15.16 -9.04 -13.78
CA TYR A 392 14.74 -10.28 -14.43
C TYR A 392 13.23 -10.38 -14.64
N ARG A 393 12.82 -11.05 -15.72
CA ARG A 393 11.44 -11.45 -16.00
C ARG A 393 11.44 -12.90 -16.50
N PRO A 394 10.53 -13.76 -16.01
CA PRO A 394 10.53 -15.17 -16.38
C PRO A 394 10.01 -15.43 -17.79
N THR A 395 9.21 -14.53 -18.35
CA THR A 395 8.49 -14.75 -19.62
C THR A 395 9.05 -13.99 -20.82
N TRP A 396 9.98 -13.05 -20.63
CA TRP A 396 10.66 -12.35 -21.74
C TRP A 396 12.02 -11.80 -21.30
N THR A 397 12.89 -11.52 -22.28
CA THR A 397 14.16 -10.84 -22.04
C THR A 397 13.94 -9.36 -21.74
N LEU A 398 14.22 -8.95 -20.50
CA LEU A 398 14.01 -7.57 -20.04
C LEU A 398 15.04 -6.61 -20.65
N LYS A 399 14.56 -5.61 -21.41
CA LYS A 399 15.34 -4.42 -21.78
C LYS A 399 14.98 -3.29 -20.80
N ASN A 400 15.72 -3.20 -19.69
CA ASN A 400 15.32 -2.33 -18.59
C ASN A 400 15.78 -0.88 -18.81
N SER A 401 14.84 0.02 -19.13
CA SER A 401 15.10 1.45 -19.24
C SER A 401 15.15 2.18 -17.90
N GLU A 402 14.65 1.55 -16.83
CA GLU A 402 14.51 2.12 -15.49
C GLU A 402 14.90 1.07 -14.44
N PRO A 403 16.20 0.92 -14.13
CA PRO A 403 16.71 -0.13 -13.24
C PRO A 403 16.22 -0.02 -11.80
N ILE A 404 15.69 1.14 -11.39
CA ILE A 404 15.05 1.32 -10.09
C ILE A 404 13.56 0.99 -10.19
N ALA A 405 12.80 1.78 -10.94
CA ALA A 405 11.35 1.65 -11.01
C ALA A 405 10.87 0.30 -11.56
N GLY A 406 11.62 -0.30 -12.49
CA GLY A 406 11.33 -1.63 -13.05
C GLY A 406 11.55 -2.79 -12.07
N ASN A 407 12.08 -2.53 -10.88
CA ASN A 407 12.27 -3.53 -9.82
C ASN A 407 11.44 -3.25 -8.56
N TYR A 408 10.54 -2.28 -8.62
CA TYR A 408 9.57 -2.04 -7.57
C TYR A 408 8.35 -2.95 -7.74
N TYR A 409 7.87 -3.51 -6.64
CA TYR A 409 6.70 -4.40 -6.57
C TYR A 409 5.75 -3.94 -5.46
N PRO A 410 4.45 -4.26 -5.57
CA PRO A 410 3.52 -3.96 -4.49
C PRO A 410 3.81 -4.84 -3.26
N VAL A 411 3.76 -4.24 -2.09
CA VAL A 411 3.88 -4.87 -0.78
C VAL A 411 2.66 -4.48 0.03
N ASN A 412 1.75 -5.43 0.30
CA ASN A 412 0.52 -5.14 1.06
C ASN A 412 0.59 -5.58 2.51
N THR A 413 1.50 -6.50 2.81
CA THR A 413 1.69 -7.10 4.13
C THR A 413 3.14 -7.33 4.47
N LYS A 414 3.98 -7.81 3.52
CA LYS A 414 5.37 -8.13 3.82
C LYS A 414 6.28 -8.17 2.59
N ILE A 415 7.52 -7.77 2.83
CA ILE A 415 8.67 -7.98 1.97
C ILE A 415 9.77 -8.66 2.79
N PHE A 416 10.50 -9.60 2.21
CA PHE A 416 11.63 -10.21 2.89
C PHE A 416 12.74 -10.62 1.92
N ILE A 417 13.92 -10.82 2.50
CA ILE A 417 15.09 -11.39 1.84
C ILE A 417 15.60 -12.57 2.66
N LYS A 418 16.14 -13.58 1.99
CA LYS A 418 16.64 -14.81 2.63
C LYS A 418 18.06 -15.11 2.18
N ASP A 419 18.93 -15.43 3.14
CA ASP A 419 20.19 -16.12 2.89
C ASP A 419 19.93 -17.62 3.02
N VAL A 420 19.83 -18.30 1.87
CA VAL A 420 19.46 -19.72 1.83
C VAL A 420 20.54 -20.60 2.47
N MET A 421 21.81 -20.20 2.39
CA MET A 421 22.93 -20.96 2.94
C MET A 421 22.99 -20.88 4.46
N LYS A 422 22.61 -19.73 5.03
CA LYS A 422 22.57 -19.52 6.50
C LYS A 422 21.23 -19.85 7.15
N ASP A 423 20.20 -20.10 6.33
CA ASP A 423 18.80 -20.21 6.77
C ASP A 423 18.32 -19.03 7.62
N VAL A 424 18.77 -17.81 7.27
CA VAL A 424 18.37 -16.56 7.95
C VAL A 424 17.53 -15.71 7.00
N GLN A 425 16.47 -15.11 7.53
CA GLN A 425 15.56 -14.23 6.81
C GLN A 425 15.45 -12.90 7.54
N PHE A 426 15.48 -11.80 6.77
CA PHE A 426 15.10 -10.48 7.26
C PHE A 426 13.74 -10.10 6.67
N THR A 427 12.77 -9.84 7.54
CA THR A 427 11.39 -9.57 7.13
C THR A 427 10.96 -8.18 7.56
N VAL A 428 10.28 -7.45 6.67
CA VAL A 428 9.59 -6.21 7.01
C VAL A 428 8.09 -6.39 6.75
N LEU A 429 7.28 -6.26 7.79
CA LEU A 429 5.82 -6.25 7.72
C LEU A 429 5.33 -4.80 7.61
N THR A 430 4.39 -4.54 6.70
CA THR A 430 3.86 -3.21 6.42
C THR A 430 2.45 -3.02 7.01
N ASP A 431 2.18 -1.81 7.51
CA ASP A 431 0.85 -1.42 8.01
C ASP A 431 -0.12 -1.00 6.90
N ARG A 432 0.38 -0.83 5.67
CA ARG A 432 -0.37 -0.39 4.48
C ARG A 432 0.27 -0.93 3.20
N SER A 433 -0.44 -0.77 2.08
CA SER A 433 0.12 -1.04 0.75
C SER A 433 1.18 0.01 0.38
N GLN A 434 2.34 -0.45 -0.08
CA GLN A 434 3.46 0.39 -0.52
C GLN A 434 4.21 -0.26 -1.69
N GLY A 435 5.06 0.50 -2.36
CA GLY A 435 6.08 -0.02 -3.27
C GLY A 435 7.33 -0.43 -2.49
N GLY A 436 7.86 -1.62 -2.78
CA GLY A 436 9.10 -2.11 -2.19
C GLY A 436 9.98 -2.85 -3.19
N SER A 437 11.27 -2.97 -2.87
CA SER A 437 12.27 -3.59 -3.73
C SER A 437 13.48 -4.10 -2.95
N SER A 438 14.32 -4.90 -3.62
CA SER A 438 15.70 -5.18 -3.23
C SER A 438 16.62 -4.81 -4.39
N LEU A 439 17.15 -3.58 -4.36
CA LEU A 439 17.94 -3.01 -5.46
C LEU A 439 19.41 -3.44 -5.48
N ARG A 440 19.85 -4.23 -4.49
CA ARG A 440 21.19 -4.82 -4.35
C ARG A 440 21.14 -5.98 -3.36
N ASP A 441 22.17 -6.82 -3.36
CA ASP A 441 22.23 -7.99 -2.49
C ASP A 441 22.16 -7.61 -0.99
N GLY A 442 21.36 -8.35 -0.21
CA GLY A 442 21.24 -8.14 1.23
C GLY A 442 20.49 -6.86 1.64
N HIS A 443 19.73 -6.25 0.72
CA HIS A 443 19.08 -4.96 0.93
C HIS A 443 17.55 -5.05 0.74
N VAL A 444 16.80 -4.28 1.53
CA VAL A 444 15.35 -4.07 1.35
C VAL A 444 15.08 -2.57 1.38
N GLU A 445 14.25 -2.09 0.46
CA GLU A 445 13.77 -0.71 0.43
C GLU A 445 12.25 -0.66 0.31
N LEU A 446 11.63 0.28 1.02
CA LEU A 446 10.20 0.57 0.96
C LEU A 446 9.99 2.07 0.75
N MET A 447 9.17 2.43 -0.24
CA MET A 447 8.80 3.81 -0.48
C MET A 447 7.64 4.22 0.42
N LEU A 448 7.86 5.27 1.22
CA LEU A 448 6.99 5.71 2.31
C LEU A 448 5.96 6.73 1.86
N HIS A 449 6.44 7.77 1.19
CA HIS A 449 5.69 8.97 0.85
C HIS A 449 6.22 9.60 -0.42
N ARG A 450 5.36 10.32 -1.14
CA ARG A 450 5.69 10.95 -2.42
C ARG A 450 5.00 12.31 -2.49
N ARG A 451 5.74 13.33 -2.89
CA ARG A 451 5.20 14.65 -3.23
C ARG A 451 5.84 15.14 -4.52
N LEU A 452 5.04 15.25 -5.57
CA LEU A 452 5.48 15.47 -6.95
C LEU A 452 4.82 16.72 -7.52
N LEU A 453 5.46 17.32 -8.52
CA LEU A 453 5.11 18.66 -9.02
C LEU A 453 4.55 18.67 -10.44
N TYR A 454 4.53 17.51 -11.10
CA TYR A 454 4.13 17.35 -12.50
C TYR A 454 3.11 16.22 -12.63
N ASP A 455 2.19 16.33 -13.57
CA ASP A 455 1.31 15.22 -13.97
C ASP A 455 2.10 14.20 -14.82
N ASP A 456 1.73 12.91 -14.79
CA ASP A 456 2.39 11.86 -15.58
C ASP A 456 1.66 11.54 -16.90
N GLY A 457 0.65 12.32 -17.27
CA GLY A 457 -0.02 12.21 -18.57
C GLY A 457 -0.88 10.96 -18.72
N ARG A 458 -1.37 10.39 -17.61
CA ARG A 458 -2.28 9.21 -17.62
C ARG A 458 -3.74 9.54 -17.34
N GLY A 459 -4.10 10.83 -17.34
CA GLY A 459 -5.49 11.29 -17.41
C GLY A 459 -6.07 11.88 -16.13
N VAL A 460 -5.35 11.83 -14.99
CA VAL A 460 -5.78 12.50 -13.75
C VAL A 460 -5.67 14.02 -13.87
N GLY A 461 -4.63 14.52 -14.54
CA GLY A 461 -4.44 15.95 -14.78
C GLY A 461 -4.02 16.74 -13.54
N GLU A 462 -3.51 16.06 -12.50
CA GLU A 462 -3.08 16.68 -11.26
C GLU A 462 -1.76 16.08 -10.76
N PRO A 463 -0.80 16.90 -10.31
CA PRO A 463 0.37 16.41 -9.59
C PRO A 463 -0.02 15.82 -8.23
N LEU A 464 0.70 14.79 -7.78
CA LEU A 464 0.58 14.20 -6.45
C LEU A 464 1.21 15.17 -5.43
N ASN A 465 0.50 16.25 -5.13
CA ASN A 465 0.92 17.33 -4.25
C ASN A 465 -0.05 17.47 -3.08
N GLU A 466 -0.25 16.39 -2.32
CA GLU A 466 -1.19 16.35 -1.21
C GLU A 466 -0.81 17.35 -0.11
N THR A 467 -1.78 18.13 0.35
CA THR A 467 -1.61 19.07 1.46
C THR A 467 -2.42 18.63 2.69
N GLY A 468 -1.91 18.96 3.88
CA GLY A 468 -2.62 18.82 5.14
C GLY A 468 -3.60 19.96 5.38
N ALA A 469 -4.28 19.93 6.53
CA ALA A 469 -5.26 20.95 6.91
C ALA A 469 -4.67 22.37 7.09
N ASP A 470 -3.35 22.46 7.27
CA ASP A 470 -2.58 23.71 7.36
C ASP A 470 -2.14 24.26 6.00
N GLY A 471 -2.49 23.59 4.89
CA GLY A 471 -2.08 23.95 3.53
C GLY A 471 -0.63 23.60 3.19
N HIS A 472 0.15 23.05 4.14
CA HIS A 472 1.49 22.52 3.88
C HIS A 472 1.42 21.09 3.34
N GLY A 473 2.55 20.54 2.91
CA GLY A 473 2.57 19.16 2.40
C GLY A 473 2.14 18.16 3.46
N LEU A 474 1.32 17.19 3.05
CA LEU A 474 0.74 16.21 3.97
C LEU A 474 1.84 15.47 4.75
N ILE A 475 1.69 15.44 6.08
CA ILE A 475 2.52 14.63 6.97
C ILE A 475 1.84 13.29 7.16
N ILE A 476 2.59 12.21 6.96
CA ILE A 476 2.09 10.86 7.16
C ILE A 476 2.89 10.16 8.25
N ARG A 477 2.23 9.26 8.95
CA ARG A 477 2.83 8.38 9.94
C ARG A 477 2.46 6.95 9.64
N GLY A 478 3.42 6.06 9.77
CA GLY A 478 3.20 4.63 9.66
C GLY A 478 4.11 3.80 10.53
N MET A 479 3.93 2.49 10.43
CA MET A 479 4.57 1.51 11.27
C MET A 479 5.05 0.32 10.45
N TYR A 480 6.25 -0.15 10.78
CA TYR A 480 6.77 -1.44 10.37
C TYR A 480 7.04 -2.33 11.55
N LEU A 481 6.94 -3.64 11.32
CA LEU A 481 7.50 -4.65 12.21
C LEU A 481 8.62 -5.33 11.44
N TYR A 482 9.82 -5.40 12.01
CA TYR A 482 10.88 -6.22 11.41
C TYR A 482 11.48 -7.20 12.41
N SER A 483 11.83 -8.38 11.91
CA SER A 483 12.41 -9.51 12.63
C SER A 483 13.53 -10.14 11.83
#